data_AF-A0A073HYV9-F1
#
_entry.id   AF-A0A073HYV9-F1
#
_cell.length_a   1.000
_cell.length_b   1.000
_cell.length_c   1.000
_cell.angle_alpha   90.00
_cell.angle_beta   90.00
_cell.angle_gamma   90.00
#
_symmetry.space_group_name_H-M   'P 1'
#
loop_
_entity.id
_entity.type
_entity.pdbx_description
1 polymer ?
#
loop_
_entity_poly.entity_id
_entity_poly.type
_entity_poly.pdbx_seq_one_letter_code
_entity_poly.pdbx_strand_id
1 'polypeptide(L)'
;MEEAIQLMNSKGYEKCDILVWIKLNDDKTLYNNIGYYLRHIAEFCIIFRKKGQFKQLKQRTVLHFHSNILIEKAKKSCQKPESFYKLVEDLVPDHKYLDVFARECNQRDKWFSVGDQSIQMPPELRQ
;
A
#
# COMPACT_ATOMS: atom_id res chain seq x y z
N MET A 1 4.25 -12.41 -7.29
CA MET A 1 5.16 -11.89 -6.23
C MET A 1 6.61 -11.93 -6.68
N GLU A 2 7.08 -13.06 -7.22
CA GLU A 2 8.45 -13.21 -7.72
C GLU A 2 8.82 -12.23 -8.83
N GLU A 3 7.96 -12.04 -9.82
CA GLU A 3 8.17 -11.08 -10.92
C GLU A 3 8.38 -9.65 -10.41
N ALA A 4 7.57 -9.21 -9.45
CA ALA A 4 7.72 -7.89 -8.84
C ALA A 4 9.07 -7.76 -8.11
N ILE A 5 9.52 -8.81 -7.41
CA ILE A 5 10.82 -8.83 -6.75
C ILE A 5 11.95 -8.77 -7.78
N GLN A 6 11.88 -9.55 -8.86
CA GLN A 6 12.88 -9.53 -9.93
C GLN A 6 12.97 -8.16 -10.61
N LEU A 7 11.82 -7.57 -10.94
CA LEU A 7 11.73 -6.25 -11.54
C LEU A 7 12.38 -5.19 -10.63
N MET A 8 11.99 -5.14 -9.36
CA MET A 8 12.52 -4.17 -8.42
C MET A 8 14.02 -4.39 -8.15
N ASN A 9 14.46 -5.64 -8.07
CA ASN A 9 15.89 -5.98 -7.97
C ASN A 9 16.71 -5.45 -9.15
N SER A 10 16.20 -5.58 -10.38
CA SER A 10 16.84 -5.05 -11.59
C SER A 10 16.95 -3.52 -11.58
N LYS A 11 16.02 -2.84 -10.90
CA LYS A 11 16.01 -1.38 -10.71
C LYS A 11 16.85 -0.90 -9.52
N GLY A 12 17.62 -1.79 -8.89
CA GLY A 12 18.49 -1.44 -7.77
C GLY A 12 17.77 -1.31 -6.43
N TYR A 13 16.57 -1.89 -6.30
CA TYR A 13 15.88 -2.02 -5.01
C TYR A 13 16.13 -3.41 -4.41
N GLU A 14 15.91 -3.56 -3.12
CA GLU A 14 15.91 -4.84 -2.41
C GLU A 14 14.66 -4.97 -1.56
N LYS A 15 14.12 -6.19 -1.47
CA LYS A 15 12.97 -6.50 -0.61
C LYS A 15 13.38 -6.37 0.86
N CYS A 16 12.62 -5.60 1.64
CA CYS A 16 12.85 -5.44 3.08
C CYS A 16 11.88 -6.26 3.90
N ASP A 17 10.59 -6.14 3.60
CA ASP A 17 9.53 -6.72 4.41
C ASP A 17 8.28 -7.00 3.56
N ILE A 18 7.30 -7.67 4.13
CA ILE A 18 5.98 -7.87 3.56
C ILE A 18 4.95 -7.45 4.61
N LEU A 19 4.17 -6.44 4.27
CA LEU A 19 3.00 -6.03 5.02
C LEU A 19 1.81 -6.90 4.59
N VAL A 20 1.08 -7.45 5.55
CA VAL A 20 -0.10 -8.30 5.33
C VAL A 20 -1.33 -7.58 5.81
N TRP A 21 -2.30 -7.37 4.92
CA TRP A 21 -3.62 -6.87 5.29
C TRP A 21 -4.62 -8.02 5.35
N ILE A 22 -4.98 -8.43 6.58
CA ILE A 22 -6.07 -9.35 6.86
C ILE A 22 -7.39 -8.57 6.75
N LYS A 23 -8.24 -8.99 5.82
CA LYS A 23 -9.50 -8.31 5.54
C LYS A 23 -10.61 -8.82 6.45
N LEU A 24 -11.38 -7.89 6.97
CA LEU A 24 -12.60 -8.17 7.72
C LEU A 24 -13.86 -7.78 6.93
N ASN A 25 -14.95 -8.48 7.20
CA ASN A 25 -16.31 -8.08 6.82
C ASN A 25 -16.84 -7.02 7.80
N ASP A 26 -18.02 -6.46 7.50
CA ASP A 26 -18.66 -5.46 8.36
C ASP A 26 -19.04 -5.99 9.75
N ASP A 27 -19.31 -7.28 9.88
CA ASP A 27 -19.56 -7.97 11.14
C ASP A 27 -18.28 -8.36 11.90
N LYS A 28 -17.10 -7.96 11.39
CA LYS A 28 -15.75 -8.30 11.91
C LYS A 28 -15.37 -9.79 11.75
N THR A 29 -16.10 -10.56 10.97
CA THR A 29 -15.64 -11.89 10.55
C THR A 29 -14.57 -11.79 9.47
N LEU A 30 -13.82 -12.87 9.23
CA LEU A 30 -12.79 -12.89 8.19
C LEU A 30 -13.43 -12.80 6.80
N TYR A 31 -12.90 -11.91 5.97
CA TYR A 31 -13.28 -11.80 4.57
C TYR A 31 -12.99 -13.12 3.85
N ASN A 32 -13.91 -13.59 3.01
CA ASN A 32 -13.85 -14.93 2.47
C ASN A 32 -14.01 -14.93 0.94
N ASN A 33 -12.94 -14.55 0.23
CA ASN A 33 -12.95 -14.57 -1.23
C ASN A 33 -12.64 -15.95 -1.79
N ILE A 34 -13.28 -16.32 -2.90
CA ILE A 34 -13.00 -17.56 -3.61
C ILE A 34 -11.60 -17.47 -4.23
N GLY A 35 -10.73 -18.42 -3.89
CA GLY A 35 -9.47 -18.63 -4.59
C GLY A 35 -9.46 -19.98 -5.28
N TYR A 36 -8.36 -20.28 -5.98
CA TYR A 36 -8.24 -21.53 -6.74
C TYR A 36 -8.16 -22.75 -5.82
N TYR A 37 -7.23 -22.73 -4.85
CA TYR A 37 -7.04 -23.82 -3.87
C TYR A 37 -7.54 -23.47 -2.47
N LEU A 38 -7.36 -22.22 -2.04
CA LEU A 38 -7.67 -21.74 -0.71
C LEU A 38 -8.43 -20.42 -0.80
N ARG A 39 -9.16 -20.07 0.25
CA ARG A 39 -9.84 -18.79 0.35
C ARG A 39 -8.83 -17.65 0.54
N HIS A 40 -9.00 -16.56 -0.21
CA HIS A 40 -8.13 -15.40 -0.08
C HIS A 40 -8.72 -14.41 0.92
N ILE A 41 -8.16 -14.44 2.14
CA ILE A 41 -8.59 -13.61 3.27
C ILE A 41 -7.71 -12.36 3.48
N ALA A 42 -6.57 -12.31 2.79
CA ALA A 42 -5.55 -11.28 2.99
C ALA A 42 -4.96 -10.77 1.69
N GLU A 43 -4.47 -9.54 1.72
CA GLU A 43 -3.63 -8.94 0.70
C GLU A 43 -2.19 -8.76 1.20
N PHE A 44 -1.23 -8.84 0.28
CA PHE A 44 0.19 -8.71 0.58
C PHE A 44 0.76 -7.48 -0.12
N CYS A 45 1.44 -6.64 0.64
CA CYS A 45 2.18 -5.48 0.14
C CYS A 45 3.68 -5.70 0.39
N ILE A 46 4.46 -5.76 -0.69
CA ILE A 46 5.89 -5.97 -0.61
C ILE A 46 6.57 -4.61 -0.40
N ILE A 47 7.42 -4.52 0.62
CA ILE A 47 8.17 -3.30 0.91
C ILE A 47 9.56 -3.42 0.30
N PHE A 48 9.91 -2.45 -0.54
CA PHE A 48 11.21 -2.35 -1.18
C PHE A 48 11.95 -1.11 -0.70
N ARG A 49 13.28 -1.19 -0.60
CA ARG A 49 14.15 -0.02 -0.42
C ARG A 49 15.19 0.04 -1.52
N LYS A 50 15.69 1.25 -1.81
CA LYS A 50 16.82 1.43 -2.72
C LYS A 50 18.10 0.90 -2.07
N LYS A 51 18.89 0.11 -2.80
CA LYS A 51 20.20 -0.37 -2.34
C LYS A 51 21.14 0.82 -2.13
N GLY A 52 21.89 0.85 -1.02
CA GLY A 52 22.84 1.93 -0.71
C GLY A 52 22.87 2.33 0.76
N GLN A 53 23.51 3.48 1.07
CA GLN A 53 23.67 3.92 2.46
C GLN A 53 22.34 4.33 3.10
N PHE A 54 21.88 3.51 4.03
CA PHE A 54 20.66 3.69 4.82
C PHE A 54 20.85 4.58 6.08
N LYS A 55 21.93 5.39 6.12
CA LYS A 55 22.29 6.14 7.33
C LYS A 55 21.29 7.25 7.67
N GLN A 56 20.72 7.91 6.65
CA GLN A 56 19.82 9.06 6.86
C GLN A 56 18.40 8.65 7.28
N LEU A 57 17.90 7.50 6.82
CA LEU A 57 16.57 7.00 7.21
C LEU A 57 16.57 6.41 8.62
N LYS A 58 17.63 5.71 9.06
CA LYS A 58 17.70 5.16 10.43
C LYS A 58 17.51 6.19 11.54
N GLN A 59 17.88 7.45 11.31
CA GLN A 59 17.76 8.53 12.30
C GLN A 59 16.33 9.08 12.40
N ARG A 60 15.48 8.80 11.40
CA ARG A 60 14.17 9.45 11.24
C ARG A 60 13.01 8.46 11.17
N THR A 61 13.30 7.18 10.99
CA THR A 61 12.28 6.15 10.77
C THR A 61 12.09 5.31 12.03
N VAL A 62 10.83 5.12 12.45
CA VAL A 62 10.46 4.35 13.65
C VAL A 62 10.10 2.90 13.27
N LEU A 63 10.87 2.30 12.36
CA LEU A 63 10.52 1.05 11.64
C LEU A 63 10.20 -0.16 12.52
N HIS A 64 10.66 -0.17 13.77
CA HIS A 64 10.59 -1.34 14.64
C HIS A 64 9.37 -1.36 15.57
N PHE A 65 8.55 -0.30 15.59
CA PHE A 65 7.40 -0.20 16.50
C PHE A 65 6.09 -0.68 15.88
N HIS A 66 5.99 -0.71 14.56
CA HIS A 66 4.76 -1.09 13.87
C HIS A 66 4.76 -2.58 13.53
N SER A 67 3.60 -3.21 13.69
CA SER A 67 3.37 -4.57 13.19
C SER A 67 3.29 -4.56 11.67
N ASN A 68 3.81 -5.61 11.05
CA ASN A 68 3.64 -5.87 9.63
C ASN A 68 2.27 -6.50 9.29
N ILE A 69 1.35 -6.58 10.24
CA ILE A 69 -0.01 -7.10 10.03
C ILE A 69 -1.03 -5.98 10.29
N LEU A 70 -1.86 -5.69 9.29
CA LEU A 70 -3.04 -4.84 9.39
C LEU A 70 -4.28 -5.72 9.43
N ILE A 71 -5.16 -5.52 10.41
CA ILE A 71 -6.43 -6.25 10.51
C ILE A 71 -7.56 -5.23 10.42
N GLU A 72 -8.13 -5.07 9.22
CA GLU A 72 -9.11 -4.02 8.97
C GLU A 72 -10.15 -4.41 7.92
N LYS A 73 -11.30 -3.73 7.98
CA LYS A 73 -12.40 -3.92 7.04
C LYS A 73 -12.06 -3.38 5.66
N ALA A 74 -12.47 -4.11 4.62
CA ALA A 74 -12.49 -3.56 3.27
C ALA A 74 -13.70 -2.63 3.13
N LYS A 75 -13.47 -1.33 2.88
CA LYS A 75 -14.55 -0.33 2.75
C LYS A 75 -15.14 -0.32 1.34
N LYS A 76 -14.45 0.34 0.41
CA LYS A 76 -14.82 0.40 -1.01
C LYS A 76 -13.97 -0.60 -1.79
N SER A 77 -14.50 -1.05 -2.94
CA SER A 77 -13.72 -1.85 -3.87
C SER A 77 -12.41 -1.13 -4.19
N CYS A 78 -11.30 -1.83 -3.94
CA CYS A 78 -9.94 -1.38 -4.21
C CYS A 78 -9.45 -0.15 -3.42
N GLN A 79 -10.12 0.21 -2.32
CA GLN A 79 -9.61 1.17 -1.36
C GLN A 79 -8.69 0.47 -0.35
N LYS A 80 -7.45 0.92 -0.25
CA LYS A 80 -6.49 0.48 0.77
C LYS A 80 -6.94 0.95 2.16
N PRO A 81 -6.60 0.22 3.24
CA PRO A 81 -6.97 0.63 4.59
C PRO A 81 -6.29 1.95 4.98
N GLU A 82 -6.95 2.71 5.85
CA GLU A 82 -6.46 4.01 6.29
C GLU A 82 -5.15 3.89 7.09
N SER A 83 -5.04 2.82 7.88
CA SER A 83 -3.81 2.50 8.63
C SER A 83 -2.61 2.24 7.74
N PHE A 84 -2.80 1.82 6.48
CA PHE A 84 -1.68 1.66 5.56
C PHE A 84 -1.01 3.02 5.30
N TYR A 85 -1.78 4.06 4.99
CA TYR A 85 -1.23 5.38 4.72
C TYR A 85 -0.60 5.98 5.98
N LYS A 86 -1.27 5.86 7.13
CA LYS A 86 -0.70 6.28 8.42
C LYS A 86 0.61 5.55 8.74
N LEU A 87 0.66 4.24 8.51
CA LEU A 87 1.88 3.46 8.67
C LEU A 87 3.00 4.02 7.79
N VAL A 88 2.75 4.29 6.51
CA VAL A 88 3.79 4.87 5.62
C VAL A 88 4.25 6.25 6.11
N GLU A 89 3.33 7.11 6.53
CA GLU A 89 3.65 8.43 7.10
C GLU A 89 4.49 8.30 8.39
N ASP A 90 4.18 7.36 9.27
CA ASP A 90 4.95 7.08 10.49
C ASP A 90 6.32 6.46 10.18
N LEU A 91 6.40 5.57 9.18
CA LEU A 91 7.66 4.93 8.78
C LEU A 91 8.62 5.94 8.19
N VAL A 92 8.14 6.95 7.45
CA VAL A 92 8.96 7.97 6.80
C VAL A 92 8.32 9.35 7.00
N PRO A 93 8.51 9.99 8.17
CA PRO A 93 7.85 11.26 8.48
C PRO A 93 8.38 12.42 7.64
N ASP A 94 7.50 13.40 7.38
CA ASP A 94 7.78 14.66 6.70
C ASP A 94 8.45 14.50 5.32
N HIS A 95 7.98 13.52 4.54
CA HIS A 95 8.49 13.25 3.20
C HIS A 95 7.42 13.44 2.13
N LYS A 96 7.86 13.36 0.87
CA LYS A 96 6.98 13.38 -0.29
C LYS A 96 6.47 11.98 -0.54
N TYR A 97 5.15 11.82 -0.57
CA TYR A 97 4.51 10.53 -0.84
C TYR A 97 3.88 10.53 -2.22
N LEU A 98 3.98 9.41 -2.93
CA LEU A 98 3.45 9.21 -4.27
C LEU A 98 2.62 7.93 -4.29
N ASP A 99 1.34 8.03 -4.68
CA ASP A 99 0.47 6.90 -4.95
C ASP A 99 0.28 6.77 -6.47
N VAL A 100 0.76 5.66 -7.03
CA VAL A 100 0.68 5.38 -8.48
C VAL A 100 -0.44 4.39 -8.72
N PHE A 101 -1.23 4.62 -9.77
CA PHE A 101 -2.49 3.94 -10.07
C PHE A 101 -3.59 4.23 -9.05
N ALA A 102 -3.52 5.41 -8.42
CA ALA A 102 -4.52 5.89 -7.48
C ALA A 102 -5.87 6.11 -8.17
N ARG A 103 -6.95 5.77 -7.48
CA ARG A 103 -8.32 6.16 -7.85
C ARG A 103 -8.79 7.35 -7.05
N GLU A 104 -9.93 7.90 -7.42
CA GLU A 104 -10.62 8.95 -6.66
C GLU A 104 -10.73 8.62 -5.15
N CYS A 105 -11.00 7.37 -4.79
CA CYS A 105 -11.10 6.95 -3.39
C CYS A 105 -9.76 6.86 -2.62
N ASN A 106 -8.63 7.00 -3.32
CA ASN A 106 -7.28 7.01 -2.76
C ASN A 106 -6.74 8.43 -2.58
N GLN A 107 -7.47 9.47 -3.01
CA GLN A 107 -7.04 10.86 -2.84
C GLN A 107 -6.89 11.19 -1.36
N ARG A 108 -5.77 11.83 -1.00
CA ARG A 108 -5.40 12.10 0.38
C ARG A 108 -4.49 13.32 0.46
N ASP A 109 -4.67 14.13 1.49
CA ASP A 109 -3.75 15.22 1.81
C ASP A 109 -2.32 14.68 2.01
N LYS A 110 -1.32 15.50 1.66
CA LYS A 110 0.13 15.20 1.68
C LYS A 110 0.62 14.19 0.62
N TRP A 111 -0.27 13.47 -0.04
CA TRP A 111 0.08 12.50 -1.07
C TRP A 111 -0.14 13.08 -2.46
N PHE A 112 0.82 12.83 -3.35
CA PHE A 112 0.62 13.08 -4.77
C PHE A 112 0.06 11.81 -5.41
N SER A 113 -1.13 11.89 -6.00
CA SER A 113 -1.83 10.73 -6.55
C SER A 113 -1.87 10.80 -8.08
N VAL A 114 -1.35 9.76 -8.73
CA VAL A 114 -1.32 9.64 -10.19
C VAL A 114 -2.08 8.39 -10.59
N GLY A 115 -3.09 8.54 -11.45
CA GLY A 115 -3.86 7.43 -11.99
C GLY A 115 -4.80 7.93 -13.09
N ASP A 116 -5.16 7.04 -14.00
CA ASP A 116 -6.14 7.28 -15.06
C ASP A 116 -7.56 7.50 -14.53
N GLN A 117 -7.84 7.01 -13.32
CA GLN A 117 -9.11 7.17 -12.60
C GLN A 117 -8.95 7.98 -11.30
N SER A 118 -7.88 8.76 -11.17
CA SER A 118 -7.59 9.49 -9.92
C SER A 118 -8.46 10.73 -9.72
N ILE A 119 -9.04 11.26 -10.80
CA ILE A 119 -9.91 12.44 -10.80
C ILE A 119 -11.21 12.07 -11.50
N GLN A 120 -12.34 12.47 -10.91
CA GLN A 120 -13.61 12.37 -11.59
C GLN A 120 -13.63 13.35 -12.75
N MET A 121 -13.50 12.84 -13.99
CA MET A 121 -13.60 13.70 -15.16
C MET A 121 -15.02 14.28 -15.25
N PRO A 122 -15.14 15.61 -15.43
CA PRO A 122 -16.41 16.25 -15.78
C PRO A 122 -17.04 15.51 -16.97
N PRO A 123 -18.38 15.39 -17.02
CA PRO A 123 -19.05 14.72 -18.12
C PRO A 123 -18.62 15.26 -19.50
N GLU A 124 -18.28 16.55 -19.59
CA GLU A 124 -17.88 17.20 -20.86
C GLU A 124 -16.52 16.71 -21.40
N LEU A 125 -15.67 16.11 -20.55
CA LEU A 125 -14.31 15.69 -20.92
C LEU A 125 -14.15 14.17 -21.05
N ARG A 126 -15.23 13.39 -20.90
CA ARG A 126 -15.25 11.94 -21.15
C ARG A 126 -15.46 11.71 -22.65
N GLN A 127 -14.38 11.70 -23.42
CA GLN A 127 -14.40 11.26 -24.83
C GLN A 127 -14.39 9.74 -24.93
#